data_AF-A0A7J6QG96-F1
#
_entry.id   AF-A0A7J6QG96-F1
#
_cell.length_a   1.000
_cell.length_b   1.000
_cell.length_c   1.000
_cell.angle_alpha   90.00
_cell.angle_beta   90.00
_cell.angle_gamma   90.00
#
_symmetry.space_group_name_H-M   'P 1'
#
loop_
_entity.id
_entity.type
_entity.pdbx_description
1 polymer ?
#
loop_
_entity_poly.entity_id
_entity_poly.type
_entity_poly.pdbx_seq_one_letter_code
_entity_poly.pdbx_strand_id
1 'polypeptide(L)'
;MSIKAIDTQGLWRKIRNHRETVVPTPSQDSDKNGVDVSEVSEYVSRAGDDEPKGGVNITREKLLQEADAFKRSVVKFGCFCAQLQSDDELSSILLPAGRELANTFGVLCTCMTAVALKGGKGLTAEVAALGDDIDKQVDNLSIAALTDRTSVSRICGALLERIQRVKKMSLEPSSACRKIMIRNIKCMQDAQDELGSSLERAKEGKKTGD
;
A
#
# COMPACT_ATOMS: atom_id res chain seq x y z
N MET A 1 -30.50 -5.71 -9.02
CA MET A 1 -29.81 -6.06 -7.76
C MET A 1 -28.43 -5.42 -7.81
N SER A 2 -28.19 -4.42 -6.95
CA SER A 2 -26.95 -3.64 -6.96
C SER A 2 -26.00 -4.23 -5.91
N ILE A 3 -24.90 -4.85 -6.36
CA ILE A 3 -23.83 -5.33 -5.47
C ILE A 3 -23.08 -4.08 -5.00
N LYS A 4 -23.30 -3.68 -3.75
CA LYS A 4 -22.57 -2.57 -3.12
C LYS A 4 -21.09 -2.96 -3.09
N ALA A 5 -20.26 -2.21 -3.83
CA ALA A 5 -18.82 -2.30 -3.72
C ALA A 5 -18.43 -2.07 -2.26
N ILE A 6 -17.63 -2.96 -1.69
CA ILE A 6 -17.01 -2.75 -0.39
C ILE A 6 -16.17 -1.47 -0.52
N ASP A 7 -16.52 -0.43 0.23
CA ASP A 7 -15.80 0.83 0.28
C ASP A 7 -14.45 0.62 0.98
N THR A 8 -13.51 0.05 0.24
CA THR A 8 -12.11 -0.15 0.67
C THR A 8 -11.44 1.19 0.96
N GLN A 9 -11.84 2.27 0.27
CA GLN A 9 -11.35 3.63 0.54
C GLN A 9 -11.76 4.14 1.93
N GLY A 10 -12.97 3.82 2.40
CA GLY A 10 -13.45 4.13 3.74
C GLY A 10 -12.70 3.39 4.85
N LEU A 11 -12.30 2.14 4.61
CA LEU A 11 -11.48 1.36 5.54
C LEU A 11 -10.05 1.92 5.65
N TRP A 12 -9.44 2.28 4.51
CA TRP A 12 -8.12 2.90 4.46
C TRP A 12 -8.11 4.31 5.09
N ARG A 13 -9.18 5.09 4.93
CA ARG A 13 -9.34 6.40 5.59
C ARG A 13 -9.42 6.27 7.11
N LYS A 14 -10.06 5.22 7.63
CA LYS A 14 -10.09 4.93 9.08
C LYS A 14 -8.72 4.53 9.62
N ILE A 15 -7.93 3.74 8.87
CA ILE A 15 -6.56 3.38 9.23
C ILE A 15 -5.64 4.61 9.21
N ARG A 16 -5.82 5.51 8.22
CA ARG A 16 -5.13 6.81 8.13
C ARG A 16 -5.43 7.72 9.33
N ASN A 17 -6.70 7.85 9.71
CA ASN A 17 -7.11 8.68 10.86
C ASN A 17 -6.58 8.15 12.20
N HIS A 18 -6.35 6.83 12.32
CA HIS A 18 -5.73 6.23 13.50
C HIS A 18 -4.23 6.60 13.66
N ARG A 19 -3.56 6.99 12.55
CA ARG A 19 -2.19 7.53 12.57
C ARG A 19 -2.14 8.98 13.06
N GLU A 20 -3.18 9.77 12.79
CA GLU A 20 -3.27 11.18 13.18
C GLU A 20 -3.56 11.36 14.68
N THR A 21 -4.17 10.37 15.34
CA THR A 21 -4.45 10.40 16.79
C THR A 21 -3.24 10.14 17.70
N VAL A 22 -2.05 9.84 17.15
CA VAL A 22 -0.83 9.52 17.93
C VAL A 22 0.16 10.70 18.00
N VAL A 23 -0.20 11.86 17.44
CA VAL A 23 0.52 13.13 17.65
C VAL A 23 -0.47 14.13 18.26
N PRO A 24 -0.21 14.69 19.45
CA PRO A 24 -1.18 15.55 20.11
C PRO A 24 -1.04 16.99 19.61
N THR A 25 -2.12 17.54 19.04
CA THR A 25 -2.45 18.97 19.18
C THR A 25 -3.96 19.18 18.97
N PRO A 26 -4.57 20.20 19.61
CA PRO A 26 -5.94 20.14 20.11
C PRO A 26 -7.01 20.68 19.14
N SER A 27 -8.19 20.05 19.25
CA SER A 27 -9.58 20.55 19.07
C SER A 27 -9.88 21.74 18.13
N GLN A 28 -10.89 21.56 17.25
CA GLN A 28 -12.25 22.13 17.43
C GLN A 28 -13.28 21.62 16.40
N ASP A 29 -14.41 21.13 16.92
CA ASP A 29 -15.82 21.19 16.46
C ASP A 29 -16.13 21.28 14.95
N SER A 30 -16.87 20.36 14.34
CA SER A 30 -18.37 20.24 14.32
C SER A 30 -18.71 19.66 12.93
N ASP A 31 -19.82 19.00 12.57
CA ASP A 31 -21.05 18.54 13.20
C ASP A 31 -21.64 17.46 12.24
N LYS A 32 -22.40 16.51 12.80
CA LYS A 32 -23.54 15.76 12.21
C LYS A 32 -23.45 15.18 10.78
N ASN A 33 -23.32 13.85 10.72
CA ASN A 33 -24.33 13.01 10.04
C ASN A 33 -24.25 11.58 10.60
N GLY A 34 -25.20 11.25 11.49
CA GLY A 34 -25.35 9.92 12.06
C GLY A 34 -25.83 8.94 11.02
N VAL A 35 -24.95 8.03 10.59
CA VAL A 35 -25.35 6.77 9.98
C VAL A 35 -25.54 5.78 11.13
N ASP A 36 -26.71 5.18 11.21
CA ASP A 36 -27.02 4.08 12.13
C ASP A 36 -26.04 2.91 11.87
N VAL A 37 -25.24 2.59 12.89
CA VAL A 37 -24.11 1.65 12.84
C VAL A 37 -24.51 0.28 13.40
N SER A 38 -25.81 0.00 13.54
CA SER A 38 -26.32 -1.23 14.16
C SER A 38 -25.81 -2.54 13.49
N GLU A 39 -25.29 -2.48 12.25
CA GLU A 39 -24.71 -3.64 11.53
C GLU A 39 -23.17 -3.66 11.47
N VAL A 40 -22.45 -2.69 12.06
CA VAL A 40 -20.96 -2.70 12.14
C VAL A 40 -20.48 -3.16 13.53
N SER A 41 -21.38 -3.69 14.35
CA SER A 41 -21.05 -4.15 15.71
C SER A 41 -20.12 -5.37 15.75
N GLU A 42 -19.97 -6.12 14.65
CA GLU A 42 -19.10 -7.31 14.64
C GLU A 42 -17.62 -7.02 14.34
N TYR A 43 -17.26 -5.83 13.87
CA TYR A 43 -15.89 -5.56 13.39
C TYR A 43 -15.08 -4.57 14.24
N VAL A 44 -15.68 -3.98 15.28
CA VAL A 44 -14.97 -3.10 16.21
C VAL A 44 -15.38 -3.42 17.63
N SER A 45 -14.96 -4.58 18.12
CA SER A 45 -14.92 -4.78 19.57
C SER A 45 -13.75 -3.98 20.14
N ARG A 46 -14.08 -3.15 21.13
CA ARG A 46 -13.17 -2.34 21.95
C ARG A 46 -11.97 -3.17 22.38
N ALA A 47 -10.78 -2.56 22.34
CA ALA A 47 -9.59 -3.06 23.00
C ALA A 47 -9.85 -3.11 24.51
N GLY A 48 -10.30 -4.27 24.98
CA GLY A 48 -10.23 -4.72 26.35
C GLY A 48 -9.56 -6.08 26.32
N ASP A 49 -8.62 -6.28 27.24
CA ASP A 49 -7.85 -7.51 27.39
C ASP A 49 -8.77 -8.74 27.42
N ASP A 50 -8.85 -9.46 26.31
CA ASP A 50 -9.20 -10.88 26.24
C ASP A 50 -8.95 -11.38 24.80
N GLU A 51 -8.56 -12.65 24.71
CA GLU A 51 -8.12 -13.41 23.52
C GLU A 51 -8.62 -12.96 22.13
N PRO A 52 -7.82 -13.13 21.05
CA PRO A 52 -8.18 -12.70 19.70
C PRO A 52 -9.28 -13.60 19.12
N LYS A 53 -10.55 -13.30 19.46
CA LYS A 53 -11.72 -13.93 18.88
C LYS A 53 -11.95 -13.39 17.46
N GLY A 54 -11.77 -14.27 16.48
CA GLY A 54 -12.32 -14.09 15.11
C GLY A 54 -11.38 -13.49 14.05
N GLY A 55 -10.07 -13.40 14.27
CA GLY A 55 -9.15 -12.86 13.25
C GLY A 55 -8.88 -13.85 12.11
N VAL A 56 -9.35 -13.55 10.88
CA VAL A 56 -9.03 -14.31 9.65
C VAL A 56 -7.54 -14.60 9.60
N ASN A 57 -7.17 -15.89 9.64
CA ASN A 57 -5.78 -16.32 9.65
C ASN A 57 -5.23 -16.37 8.22
N ILE A 58 -4.69 -15.25 7.75
CA ILE A 58 -4.01 -15.20 6.44
C ILE A 58 -2.64 -15.88 6.56
N THR A 59 -2.50 -17.03 5.90
CA THR A 59 -1.23 -17.73 5.77
C THR A 59 -0.34 -17.04 4.74
N ARG A 60 0.97 -17.35 4.77
CA ARG A 60 1.91 -16.89 3.75
C ARG A 60 1.48 -17.30 2.35
N GLU A 61 1.05 -18.54 2.20
CA GLU A 61 0.60 -19.09 0.93
C GLU A 61 -0.60 -18.32 0.39
N LYS A 62 -1.57 -17.97 1.25
CA LYS A 62 -2.71 -17.15 0.83
C LYS A 62 -2.28 -15.76 0.36
N LEU A 63 -1.40 -15.08 1.11
CA LEU A 63 -0.88 -13.78 0.69
C LEU A 63 -0.12 -13.87 -0.65
N LEU A 64 0.69 -14.91 -0.85
CA LEU A 64 1.40 -15.15 -2.10
C LEU A 64 0.44 -15.41 -3.27
N GLN A 65 -0.59 -16.22 -3.04
CA GLN A 65 -1.63 -16.52 -4.04
C GLN A 65 -2.36 -15.25 -4.49
N GLU A 66 -2.76 -14.39 -3.55
CA GLU A 66 -3.46 -13.15 -3.88
C GLU A 66 -2.52 -12.12 -4.54
N ALA A 67 -1.26 -12.06 -4.11
CA ALA A 67 -0.25 -11.25 -4.80
C ALA A 67 -0.03 -11.73 -6.25
N ASP A 68 -0.07 -13.03 -6.50
CA ASP A 68 -0.01 -13.61 -7.85
C ASP A 68 -1.27 -13.35 -8.68
N ALA A 69 -2.46 -13.37 -8.06
CA ALA A 69 -3.70 -13.01 -8.73
C ALA A 69 -3.72 -11.54 -9.16
N PHE A 70 -3.28 -10.64 -8.27
CA PHE A 70 -3.14 -9.23 -8.59
C PHE A 70 -2.08 -9.00 -9.66
N LYS A 71 -0.92 -9.67 -9.59
CA LYS A 71 0.10 -9.64 -10.65
C LYS A 71 -0.46 -10.01 -12.02
N ARG A 72 -1.23 -11.10 -12.11
CA ARG A 72 -1.84 -11.52 -13.39
C ARG A 72 -2.81 -10.46 -13.93
N SER A 73 -3.61 -9.86 -13.05
CA SER A 73 -4.57 -8.81 -13.43
C SER A 73 -3.86 -7.55 -13.92
N VAL A 74 -2.76 -7.13 -13.28
CA VAL A 74 -1.92 -6.01 -13.72
C VAL A 74 -1.34 -6.26 -15.10
N VAL A 75 -0.76 -7.45 -15.33
CA VAL A 75 -0.19 -7.81 -16.64
C VAL A 75 -1.28 -7.83 -17.71
N LYS A 76 -2.41 -8.47 -17.43
CA LYS A 76 -3.56 -8.54 -18.33
C LYS A 76 -4.08 -7.15 -18.71
N PHE A 77 -4.27 -6.28 -17.71
CA PHE A 77 -4.70 -4.90 -17.92
C PHE A 77 -3.70 -4.12 -18.78
N GLY A 78 -2.40 -4.21 -18.46
CA GLY A 78 -1.34 -3.57 -19.25
C GLY A 78 -1.29 -4.06 -20.70
N CYS A 79 -1.47 -5.36 -20.93
CA CYS A 79 -1.55 -5.93 -22.28
C CYS A 79 -2.74 -5.37 -23.06
N PHE A 80 -3.91 -5.27 -22.45
CA PHE A 80 -5.07 -4.66 -23.11
C PHE A 80 -4.85 -3.18 -23.41
N CYS A 81 -4.29 -2.41 -22.48
CA CYS A 81 -3.93 -1.01 -22.75
C CYS A 81 -3.00 -0.84 -23.96
N ALA A 82 -2.08 -1.79 -24.19
CA ALA A 82 -1.15 -1.75 -25.31
C ALA A 82 -1.78 -2.20 -26.65
N GLN A 83 -2.87 -2.95 -26.62
CA GLN A 83 -3.52 -3.53 -27.79
C GLN A 83 -4.74 -2.75 -28.29
N LEU A 84 -5.32 -1.86 -27.47
CA LEU A 84 -6.48 -1.05 -27.84
C LEU A 84 -6.17 -0.17 -29.06
N GLN A 85 -6.94 -0.38 -30.13
CA GLN A 85 -6.80 0.36 -31.39
C GLN A 85 -7.80 1.52 -31.51
N SER A 86 -8.89 1.48 -30.75
CA SER A 86 -9.90 2.55 -30.73
C SER A 86 -10.49 2.77 -29.32
N ASP A 87 -11.13 3.92 -29.12
CA ASP A 87 -11.78 4.26 -27.85
C ASP A 87 -13.09 3.47 -27.63
N ASP A 88 -13.67 2.90 -28.69
CA ASP A 88 -14.87 2.05 -28.58
C ASP A 88 -14.57 0.71 -27.89
N GLU A 89 -13.35 0.19 -28.05
CA GLU A 89 -12.86 -1.04 -27.39
C GLU A 89 -12.58 -0.84 -25.89
N LEU A 90 -12.50 0.42 -25.44
CA LEU A 90 -12.22 0.79 -24.05
C LEU A 90 -13.35 0.34 -23.11
N SER A 91 -14.59 0.42 -23.58
CA SER A 91 -15.76 0.03 -22.81
C SER A 91 -15.97 -1.50 -22.73
N SER A 92 -15.60 -2.23 -23.78
CA SER A 92 -15.83 -3.68 -23.90
C SER A 92 -14.67 -4.53 -23.39
N ILE A 93 -13.43 -4.02 -23.43
CA ILE A 93 -12.22 -4.76 -23.03
C ILE A 93 -11.62 -4.19 -21.75
N LEU A 94 -11.43 -2.86 -21.69
CA LEU A 94 -10.69 -2.24 -20.58
C LEU A 94 -11.51 -2.15 -19.29
N LEU A 95 -12.82 -1.88 -19.37
CA LEU A 95 -13.68 -1.85 -18.19
C LEU A 95 -13.75 -3.21 -17.46
N PRO A 96 -14.00 -4.35 -18.12
CA PRO A 96 -13.94 -5.65 -17.45
C PRO A 96 -12.57 -5.95 -16.83
N ALA A 97 -11.48 -5.64 -17.55
CA ALA A 97 -10.12 -5.84 -17.05
C ALA A 97 -9.81 -4.94 -15.84
N GLY A 98 -10.28 -3.69 -15.86
CA GLY A 98 -10.15 -2.74 -14.76
C GLY A 98 -10.93 -3.18 -13.52
N ARG A 99 -12.13 -3.79 -13.69
CA ARG A 99 -12.88 -4.39 -12.58
C ARG A 99 -12.16 -5.57 -11.96
N GLU A 100 -11.61 -6.47 -12.78
CA GLU A 100 -10.80 -7.60 -12.31
C GLU A 100 -9.56 -7.13 -11.53
N LEU A 101 -8.88 -6.09 -12.04
CA LEU A 101 -7.76 -5.43 -11.38
C LEU A 101 -8.17 -4.83 -10.02
N ALA A 102 -9.27 -4.08 -9.97
CA ALA A 102 -9.78 -3.47 -8.74
C ALA A 102 -10.17 -4.53 -7.70
N ASN A 103 -10.81 -5.62 -8.13
CA ASN A 103 -11.19 -6.73 -7.26
C ASN A 103 -9.96 -7.42 -6.66
N THR A 104 -8.98 -7.78 -7.49
CA THR A 104 -7.75 -8.44 -7.02
C THR A 104 -6.90 -7.53 -6.15
N PHE A 105 -6.89 -6.22 -6.43
CA PHE A 105 -6.30 -5.22 -5.54
C PHE A 105 -6.99 -5.19 -4.18
N GLY A 106 -8.32 -5.09 -4.13
CA GLY A 106 -9.09 -5.08 -2.89
C GLY A 106 -8.89 -6.32 -2.03
N VAL A 107 -8.81 -7.51 -2.66
CA VAL A 107 -8.50 -8.77 -1.95
C VAL A 107 -7.09 -8.76 -1.39
N LEU A 108 -6.10 -8.29 -2.16
CA LEU A 108 -4.72 -8.16 -1.69
C LEU A 108 -4.60 -7.20 -0.51
N CYS A 109 -5.26 -6.03 -0.59
CA CYS A 109 -5.35 -5.06 0.51
C CYS A 109 -5.91 -5.71 1.77
N THR A 110 -7.03 -6.44 1.64
CA THR A 110 -7.67 -7.14 2.77
C THR A 110 -6.71 -8.14 3.42
N CYS A 111 -5.97 -8.90 2.61
CA CYS A 111 -4.96 -9.84 3.11
C CYS A 111 -3.82 -9.12 3.84
N MET A 112 -3.32 -8.02 3.29
CA MET A 112 -2.27 -7.21 3.92
C MET A 112 -2.74 -6.59 5.23
N THR A 113 -3.98 -6.08 5.29
CA THR A 113 -4.59 -5.56 6.52
C THR A 113 -4.69 -6.64 7.60
N ALA A 114 -5.12 -7.86 7.24
CA ALA A 114 -5.17 -8.96 8.20
C ALA A 114 -3.78 -9.33 8.75
N VAL A 115 -2.72 -9.24 7.92
CA VAL A 115 -1.33 -9.41 8.39
C VAL A 115 -0.92 -8.29 9.34
N ALA A 116 -1.24 -7.03 9.01
CA ALA A 116 -0.94 -5.87 9.86
C ALA A 116 -1.60 -5.98 11.24
N LEU A 117 -2.85 -6.45 11.31
CA LEU A 117 -3.60 -6.59 12.55
C LEU A 117 -3.03 -7.67 13.46
N LYS A 118 -2.49 -8.76 12.89
CA LYS A 118 -1.83 -9.83 13.68
C LYS A 118 -0.43 -9.46 14.15
N GLY A 119 0.25 -8.62 13.38
CA GLY A 119 1.68 -8.41 13.50
C GLY A 119 2.13 -7.29 14.44
N GLY A 120 1.19 -6.58 15.06
CA GLY A 120 1.47 -5.40 15.87
C GLY A 120 2.09 -4.24 15.08
N LYS A 121 2.52 -3.19 15.80
CA LYS A 121 2.89 -1.88 15.21
C LYS A 121 3.96 -1.95 14.10
N GLY A 122 4.92 -2.87 14.19
CA GLY A 122 6.00 -3.01 13.21
C GLY A 122 5.50 -3.52 11.85
N LEU A 123 4.65 -4.54 11.85
CA LEU A 123 4.03 -5.05 10.62
C LEU A 123 2.96 -4.10 10.09
N THR A 124 2.25 -3.39 10.96
CA THR A 124 1.35 -2.31 10.53
C THR A 124 2.08 -1.24 9.72
N ALA A 125 3.27 -0.80 10.17
CA ALA A 125 4.06 0.18 9.45
C ALA A 125 4.61 -0.34 8.11
N GLU A 126 5.11 -1.59 8.06
CA GLU A 126 5.59 -2.22 6.81
C GLU A 126 4.43 -2.36 5.79
N VAL A 127 3.27 -2.83 6.25
CA VAL A 127 2.05 -2.96 5.43
C VAL A 127 1.55 -1.61 4.96
N ALA A 128 1.48 -0.58 5.82
CA ALA A 128 0.99 0.74 5.44
C ALA A 128 1.86 1.38 4.37
N ALA A 129 3.19 1.39 4.56
CA ALA A 129 4.12 1.95 3.58
C ALA A 129 4.04 1.24 2.22
N LEU A 130 3.88 -0.08 2.22
CA LEU A 130 3.74 -0.85 0.98
C LEU A 130 2.36 -0.69 0.35
N GLY A 131 1.30 -0.61 1.16
CA GLY A 131 -0.07 -0.37 0.72
C GLY A 131 -0.21 0.98 0.03
N ASP A 132 0.28 2.05 0.65
CA ASP A 132 0.28 3.41 0.09
C ASP A 132 1.05 3.47 -1.24
N ASP A 133 2.19 2.78 -1.32
CA ASP A 133 2.98 2.68 -2.54
C ASP A 133 2.21 1.98 -3.67
N ILE A 134 1.50 0.89 -3.38
CA ILE A 134 0.71 0.13 -4.36
C ILE A 134 -0.50 0.95 -4.80
N ASP A 135 -1.24 1.53 -3.86
CA ASP A 135 -2.44 2.35 -4.10
C ASP A 135 -2.12 3.50 -5.06
N LYS A 136 -1.04 4.24 -4.78
CA LYS A 136 -0.57 5.32 -5.66
C LYS A 136 -0.25 4.84 -7.08
N GLN A 137 0.33 3.64 -7.23
CA GLN A 137 0.61 3.09 -8.56
C GLN A 137 -0.65 2.60 -9.28
N VAL A 138 -1.64 2.07 -8.57
CA VAL A 138 -2.94 1.69 -9.14
C VAL A 138 -3.71 2.93 -9.61
N ASP A 139 -3.69 4.01 -8.83
CA ASP A 139 -4.27 5.29 -9.24
C ASP A 139 -3.58 5.85 -10.49
N ASN A 140 -2.24 5.89 -10.49
CA ASN A 140 -1.47 6.32 -11.67
C ASN A 140 -1.79 5.46 -12.90
N LEU A 141 -1.95 4.15 -12.72
CA LEU A 141 -2.27 3.21 -13.79
C LEU A 141 -3.66 3.51 -14.37
N SER A 142 -4.65 3.79 -13.52
CA SER A 142 -6.00 4.13 -13.95
C SER A 142 -6.05 5.44 -14.74
N ILE A 143 -5.30 6.45 -14.31
CA ILE A 143 -5.19 7.74 -15.00
C ILE A 143 -4.48 7.54 -16.34
N ALA A 144 -3.33 6.87 -16.34
CA ALA A 144 -2.53 6.63 -17.54
C ALA A 144 -3.29 5.82 -18.60
N ALA A 145 -4.11 4.84 -18.19
CA ALA A 145 -4.92 4.07 -19.12
C ALA A 145 -5.91 4.93 -19.94
N LEU A 146 -6.33 6.07 -19.38
CA LEU A 146 -7.23 7.02 -20.01
C LEU A 146 -6.51 8.15 -20.75
N THR A 147 -5.36 8.61 -20.25
CA THR A 147 -4.71 9.85 -20.73
C THR A 147 -3.39 9.64 -21.47
N ASP A 148 -2.62 8.62 -21.12
CA ASP A 148 -1.31 8.33 -21.72
C ASP A 148 -0.99 6.83 -21.63
N ARG A 149 -1.53 6.08 -22.60
CA ARG A 149 -1.38 4.62 -22.68
C ARG A 149 0.08 4.19 -22.84
N THR A 150 0.96 5.05 -23.35
CA THR A 150 2.39 4.72 -23.51
C THR A 150 3.10 4.58 -22.16
N SER A 151 2.65 5.33 -21.15
CA SER A 151 3.18 5.27 -19.79
C SER A 151 2.73 4.03 -19.00
N VAL A 152 1.66 3.34 -19.44
CA VAL A 152 1.07 2.18 -18.73
C VAL A 152 2.08 1.08 -18.50
N SER A 153 2.90 0.74 -19.51
CA SER A 153 3.91 -0.33 -19.38
C SER A 153 4.90 -0.05 -18.24
N ARG A 154 5.37 1.20 -18.14
CA ARG A 154 6.29 1.64 -17.08
C ARG A 154 5.62 1.57 -15.70
N ILE A 155 4.36 1.98 -15.59
CA ILE A 155 3.60 1.94 -14.33
C ILE A 155 3.33 0.49 -13.91
N CYS A 156 2.96 -0.38 -14.85
CA CYS A 156 2.85 -1.82 -14.61
C CYS A 156 4.16 -2.40 -14.10
N GLY A 157 5.31 -2.02 -14.68
CA GLY A 157 6.63 -2.41 -14.19
C GLY A 157 6.85 -2.03 -12.72
N ALA A 158 6.58 -0.77 -12.36
CA ALA A 158 6.69 -0.30 -10.97
C ALA A 158 5.74 -1.05 -10.02
N LEU A 159 4.51 -1.31 -10.46
CA LEU A 159 3.52 -2.04 -9.68
C LEU A 159 3.95 -3.50 -9.45
N LEU A 160 4.50 -4.18 -10.47
CA LEU A 160 5.05 -5.53 -10.36
C LEU A 160 6.20 -5.63 -9.36
N GLU A 161 7.08 -4.63 -9.32
CA GLU A 161 8.13 -4.56 -8.29
C GLU A 161 7.55 -4.47 -6.88
N ARG A 162 6.49 -3.66 -6.69
CA ARG A 162 5.82 -3.52 -5.39
C ARG A 162 5.10 -4.81 -4.98
N ILE A 163 4.45 -5.50 -5.92
CA ILE A 163 3.88 -6.83 -5.67
C ILE A 163 4.97 -7.81 -5.23
N GLN A 164 6.15 -7.77 -5.86
CA GLN A 164 7.27 -8.62 -5.44
C GLN A 164 7.75 -8.30 -4.01
N ARG A 165 7.61 -7.05 -3.55
CA ARG A 165 7.87 -6.69 -2.14
C ARG A 165 6.82 -7.27 -1.20
N VAL A 166 5.55 -7.34 -1.59
CA VAL A 166 4.50 -8.00 -0.79
C VAL A 166 4.86 -9.45 -0.53
N LYS A 167 5.35 -10.16 -1.55
CA LYS A 167 5.80 -11.56 -1.41
C LYS A 167 7.01 -11.74 -0.48
N LYS A 168 7.82 -10.70 -0.35
CA LYS A 168 9.00 -10.65 0.53
C LYS A 168 8.68 -10.05 1.91
N MET A 169 7.43 -9.64 2.15
CA MET A 169 7.01 -9.07 3.44
C MET A 169 7.23 -10.12 4.54
N SER A 170 7.67 -9.66 5.71
CA SER A 170 7.76 -10.55 6.86
C SER A 170 6.34 -10.85 7.34
N LEU A 171 6.08 -12.07 7.80
CA LEU A 171 4.87 -12.36 8.58
C LEU A 171 5.16 -12.43 10.08
N GLU A 172 6.44 -12.42 10.45
CA GLU A 172 6.88 -12.37 11.84
C GLU A 172 7.22 -10.94 12.25
N PRO A 173 6.70 -10.46 13.40
CA PRO A 173 7.01 -9.14 13.94
C PRO A 173 8.52 -8.91 14.15
N SER A 174 9.25 -9.95 14.57
CA SER A 174 10.70 -9.93 14.82
C SER A 174 11.49 -9.60 13.56
N SER A 175 11.13 -10.21 12.44
CA SER A 175 11.78 -10.00 11.14
C SER A 175 11.37 -8.67 10.50
N ALA A 176 10.12 -8.20 10.71
CA ALA A 176 9.71 -6.84 10.34
C ALA A 176 10.52 -5.78 11.08
N CYS A 177 10.65 -5.93 12.41
CA CYS A 177 11.48 -5.04 13.24
C CYS A 177 12.95 -5.05 12.80
N ARG A 178 13.51 -6.23 12.51
CA ARG A 178 14.88 -6.36 11.99
C ARG A 178 15.06 -5.62 10.67
N LYS A 179 14.10 -5.70 9.73
CA LYS A 179 14.17 -4.95 8.46
C LYS A 179 14.16 -3.43 8.69
N ILE A 180 13.31 -2.96 9.60
CA ILE A 180 13.27 -1.54 9.97
C ILE A 180 14.62 -1.11 10.55
N MET A 181 15.19 -1.90 11.46
CA MET A 181 16.52 -1.62 12.03
C MET A 181 17.61 -1.60 10.96
N ILE A 182 17.67 -2.60 10.08
CA ILE A 182 18.65 -2.66 8.99
C ILE A 182 18.52 -1.43 8.09
N ARG A 183 17.29 -1.01 7.77
CA ARG A 183 17.04 0.21 6.99
C ARG A 183 17.57 1.45 7.70
N ASN A 184 17.29 1.59 8.99
CA ASN A 184 17.78 2.73 9.78
C ASN A 184 19.31 2.75 9.86
N ILE A 185 19.94 1.60 10.06
CA ILE A 185 21.40 1.46 10.03
C ILE A 185 21.96 1.93 8.70
N LYS A 186 21.36 1.49 7.58
CA LYS A 186 21.80 1.92 6.25
C LYS A 186 21.64 3.43 6.06
N CYS A 187 20.51 4.01 6.46
CA CYS A 187 20.34 5.47 6.38
C CYS A 187 21.38 6.23 7.20
N MET A 188 21.78 5.71 8.37
CA MET A 188 22.85 6.31 9.18
C MET A 188 24.22 6.17 8.50
N GLN A 189 24.50 5.04 7.85
CA GLN A 189 25.73 4.83 7.06
C GLN A 189 25.79 5.77 5.85
N ASP A 190 24.72 5.85 5.06
CA ASP A 190 24.63 6.74 3.91
C ASP A 190 24.81 8.21 4.34
N ALA A 191 24.21 8.63 5.46
CA ALA A 191 24.40 9.97 6.02
C ALA A 191 25.84 10.21 6.52
N GLN A 192 26.49 9.20 7.10
CA GLN A 192 27.89 9.28 7.51
C GLN A 192 28.81 9.45 6.30
N ASP A 193 28.59 8.70 5.22
CA ASP A 193 29.36 8.79 3.98
C ASP A 193 29.18 10.16 3.29
N GLU A 194 27.95 10.69 3.29
CA GLU A 194 27.66 12.02 2.76
C GLU A 194 28.34 13.12 3.59
N LEU A 195 28.31 13.02 4.92
CA LEU A 195 29.01 13.95 5.81
C LEU A 195 30.54 13.87 5.63
N GLY A 196 31.09 12.66 5.53
CA GLY A 196 32.51 12.43 5.28
C GLY A 196 32.96 13.04 3.95
N SER A 197 32.21 12.79 2.89
CA SER A 197 32.45 13.37 1.56
C SER A 197 32.34 14.90 1.55
N SER A 198 31.42 15.45 2.35
CA SER A 198 31.26 16.90 2.49
C SER A 198 32.39 17.54 3.28
N LEU A 199 32.91 16.86 4.30
CA LEU A 199 34.07 17.30 5.07
C LEU A 199 35.35 17.33 4.22
N GLU A 200 35.58 16.31 3.41
CA GLU A 200 36.75 16.26 2.52
C GLU A 200 36.68 17.37 1.45
N ARG A 201 35.51 17.57 0.81
CA ARG A 201 35.29 18.70 -0.11
C ARG A 201 35.57 20.06 0.55
N ALA A 202 35.16 20.24 1.82
CA ALA A 202 35.41 21.47 2.55
C ALA A 202 36.90 21.69 2.91
N LYS A 203 37.67 20.62 3.16
CA LYS A 203 39.12 20.69 3.38
C LYS A 203 39.88 21.01 2.10
N GLU A 204 39.46 20.43 0.97
CA GLU A 204 40.06 20.71 -0.33
C GLU A 204 39.82 22.16 -0.76
N GLY A 205 38.61 22.68 -0.59
CA GLY A 205 38.29 24.09 -0.86
C GLY A 205 39.09 25.10 -0.02
N LYS A 206 39.56 24.70 1.17
CA LYS A 206 40.48 25.52 1.99
C LYS A 206 41.94 25.48 1.52
N LYS A 207 42.36 24.47 0.76
CA LYS A 207 43.75 24.36 0.25
C LYS A 207 44.00 25.13 -1.05
N THR A 208 42.95 25.48 -1.79
CA THR A 208 43.02 26.20 -3.07
C THR A 208 42.79 27.71 -2.94
N GLY A 209 42.72 28.24 -1.72
CA GLY A 209 42.42 29.65 -1.42
C GLY A 209 43.60 30.50 -0.94
N ASP A 210 44.84 30.01 -1.06
CA ASP A 210 46.09 30.76 -0.82
C ASP A 210 46.77 31.14 -2.15
#